data_AF-A0A432H8R5-F1
#
_entry.id   AF-A0A432H8R5-F1
#
_cell.length_a   1.000
_cell.length_b   1.000
_cell.length_c   1.000
_cell.angle_alpha   90.00
_cell.angle_beta   90.00
_cell.angle_gamma   90.00
#
_symmetry.space_group_name_H-M   'P 1'
#
loop_
_entity.id
_entity.type
_entity.pdbx_description
1 polymer ?
#
loop_
_entity_poly.entity_id
_entity_poly.type
_entity_poly.pdbx_seq_one_letter_code
_entity_poly.pdbx_strand_id
1 'polypeptide(L)' 'PKFILAAEADWLFPDSRIIGLDVEGDIRVYPQAILNWHEIVNDTVRGVPVSITFCPLCGT' A
#
# COMPACT_ATOMS: atom_id res chain seq x y z
N PRO A 1 -8.82 5.85 -0.91
CA PRO A 1 -7.60 5.84 -1.79
C PRO A 1 -8.03 5.57 -3.24
N LYS A 2 -7.23 5.99 -4.23
CA LYS A 2 -7.44 5.61 -5.64
C LYS A 2 -6.41 4.54 -6.01
N PHE A 3 -6.88 3.42 -6.55
CA PHE A 3 -6.02 2.34 -7.02
C PHE A 3 -5.83 2.40 -8.53
N ILE A 4 -4.66 1.97 -8.97
CA ILE A 4 -4.28 1.77 -10.36
C ILE A 4 -3.74 0.34 -10.52
N LEU A 5 -3.66 -0.16 -11.75
CA LEU A 5 -2.98 -1.42 -12.02
C LEU A 5 -1.47 -1.27 -11.78
N ALA A 6 -0.81 -2.37 -11.37
CA ALA A 6 0.64 -2.36 -11.17
C ALA A 6 1.41 -1.93 -12.45
N ALA A 7 0.92 -2.33 -13.62
CA ALA A 7 1.50 -1.96 -14.91
C ALA A 7 1.36 -0.45 -15.25
N GLU A 8 0.46 0.26 -14.58
CA GLU A 8 0.27 1.71 -14.76
C GLU A 8 1.12 2.53 -13.78
N ALA A 9 1.75 1.89 -12.78
CA ALA A 9 2.59 2.55 -11.79
C ALA A 9 4.00 2.80 -12.35
N ASP A 10 4.13 3.79 -13.23
CA ASP A 10 5.35 4.19 -13.93
C ASP A 10 6.45 4.80 -13.04
N TRP A 11 6.14 5.09 -11.78
CA TRP A 11 7.02 5.68 -10.78
C TRP A 11 7.60 4.67 -9.78
N LEU A 12 7.16 3.40 -9.84
CA LEU A 12 7.73 2.32 -9.02
C LEU A 12 8.96 1.72 -9.71
N PHE A 13 10.01 1.51 -8.93
CA PHE A 13 11.24 0.84 -9.36
C PHE A 13 11.25 -0.62 -8.87
N PRO A 14 12.05 -1.51 -9.49
CA PRO A 14 12.15 -2.91 -9.07
C PRO A 14 12.52 -3.14 -7.60
N ASP A 15 13.22 -2.19 -6.97
CA ASP A 15 13.66 -2.20 -5.57
C ASP A 15 12.76 -1.35 -4.65
N SER A 16 11.67 -0.78 -5.17
CA SER A 16 10.72 -0.01 -4.38
C SER A 16 10.08 -0.87 -3.31
N ARG A 17 10.11 -0.37 -2.07
CA ARG A 17 9.49 -1.02 -0.93
C ARG A 17 7.99 -0.79 -0.93
N ILE A 18 7.26 -1.85 -0.60
CA ILE A 18 5.81 -1.87 -0.61
C ILE A 18 5.30 -2.67 0.59
N ILE A 19 4.08 -2.37 1.03
CA ILE A 19 3.28 -3.27 1.89
C ILE A 19 2.30 -3.99 0.99
N GLY A 20 2.37 -5.31 0.96
CA GLY A 20 1.41 -6.17 0.25
C GLY A 20 0.33 -6.66 1.22
N LEU A 21 -0.92 -6.66 0.77
CA LEU A 21 -2.05 -7.25 1.47
C LEU A 21 -2.74 -8.23 0.53
N ASP A 22 -2.98 -9.45 0.99
CA ASP A 22 -3.81 -10.44 0.32
C ASP A 22 -4.98 -10.77 1.23
N VAL A 23 -6.20 -10.47 0.76
CA VAL A 23 -7.44 -10.89 1.41
C VAL A 23 -8.20 -11.76 0.42
N GLU A 24 -8.16 -13.07 0.63
CA GLU A 24 -8.87 -14.06 -0.19
C GLU A 24 -8.61 -13.91 -1.70
N GLY A 25 -7.37 -13.58 -2.09
CA GLY A 25 -6.95 -13.39 -3.47
C GLY A 25 -7.21 -11.98 -4.03
N ASP A 26 -7.83 -11.07 -3.28
CA ASP A 26 -7.81 -9.64 -3.61
C ASP A 26 -6.51 -9.03 -3.09
N ILE A 27 -5.52 -8.96 -3.98
CA ILE A 27 -4.18 -8.49 -3.66
C ILE A 27 -4.09 -6.98 -3.88
N ARG A 28 -3.69 -6.26 -2.83
CA ARG A 28 -3.46 -4.82 -2.82
C ARG A 28 -2.02 -4.52 -2.45
N VAL A 29 -1.52 -3.41 -2.99
CA VAL A 29 -0.15 -2.94 -2.74
C VAL A 29 -0.21 -1.48 -2.31
N TYR A 30 0.48 -1.16 -1.22
CA TYR A 30 0.58 0.17 -0.64
C TYR A 30 2.06 0.57 -0.62
N PRO A 31 2.53 1.39 -1.58
CA PRO A 31 3.94 1.72 -1.68
C PRO A 31 4.44 2.55 -0.50
N GLN A 32 5.65 2.23 0.00
CA GLN A 32 6.28 2.97 1.09
C GLN A 32 6.44 4.45 0.74
N ALA A 33 6.74 4.78 -0.52
CA ALA A 33 6.89 6.16 -0.97
C ALA A 33 5.61 7.00 -0.74
N ILE A 34 4.42 6.41 -0.84
CA ILE A 34 3.16 7.08 -0.50
C ILE A 34 2.98 7.12 1.01
N LEU A 35 3.22 5.99 1.68
CA LEU A 35 3.02 5.83 3.12
C LEU A 35 3.96 6.70 3.97
N ASN A 36 5.14 7.06 3.45
CA ASN A 36 6.03 8.03 4.11
C ASN A 36 5.37 9.41 4.26
N TRP A 37 4.44 9.78 3.38
CA TRP A 37 3.70 11.05 3.44
C TRP A 37 2.30 10.88 4.06
N HIS A 38 1.67 9.75 3.75
CA HIS A 38 0.32 9.42 4.16
C HIS A 38 0.36 8.15 5.01
N GLU A 39 0.93 8.28 6.20
CA GLU A 39 1.22 7.24 7.19
C GLU A 39 0.06 6.28 7.50
N ILE A 40 -1.17 6.63 7.11
CA ILE A 40 -2.37 5.81 7.27
C ILE A 40 -3.20 5.80 5.97
N VAL A 41 -3.58 4.59 5.54
CA VAL A 41 -4.56 4.38 4.46
C VAL A 41 -5.71 3.53 5.00
N ASN A 42 -6.93 4.10 4.99
CA ASN A 42 -8.15 3.35 5.27
C ASN A 42 -8.72 2.80 3.96
N ASP A 43 -8.96 1.49 3.93
CA ASP A 43 -9.40 0.78 2.75
C ASP A 43 -10.49 -0.25 3.11
N THR A 44 -11.13 -0.80 2.10
CA THR A 44 -12.08 -1.91 2.26
C THR A 44 -11.79 -2.94 1.19
N VAL A 45 -11.18 -4.05 1.60
CA VAL A 45 -10.76 -5.13 0.70
C VAL A 45 -11.73 -6.27 0.86
N ARG A 46 -12.39 -6.69 -0.23
CA ARG A 46 -13.48 -7.70 -0.22
C ARG A 46 -14.60 -7.43 0.81
N GLY A 47 -14.85 -6.17 1.17
CA GLY A 47 -15.85 -5.80 2.17
C GLY A 47 -15.34 -5.83 3.62
N VAL A 48 -14.08 -6.23 3.84
CA VAL A 48 -13.42 -6.16 5.15
C VAL A 48 -12.78 -4.78 5.31
N PRO A 49 -13.19 -3.97 6.30
CA PRO A 49 -12.55 -2.70 6.57
C PRO A 49 -11.16 -2.93 7.16
N VAL A 50 -10.15 -2.27 6.60
CA VAL A 50 -8.75 -2.37 7.04
C VAL A 50 -8.12 -0.98 7.14
N SER A 51 -7.15 -0.84 8.04
CA SER A 51 -6.31 0.35 8.14
C SER A 51 -4.85 -0.07 8.01
N ILE A 52 -4.19 0.42 6.97
CA ILE A 52 -2.76 0.19 6.73
C ILE A 52 -2.02 1.35 7.35
N THR A 53 -1.17 1.07 8.34
CA THR A 53 -0.39 2.08 9.05
C THR A 53 1.09 1.83 8.85
N PHE A 54 1.85 2.91 8.68
CA PHE A 54 3.29 2.86 8.51
C PHE A 54 3.92 4.08 9.17
N CYS A 55 4.88 3.83 10.05
CA CYS A 55 5.65 4.87 10.70
C CYS A 55 7.02 4.98 10.02
N PRO A 56 7.32 6.08 9.30
CA PRO A 56 8.59 6.24 8.59
C PRO A 56 9.80 6.33 9.55
N LEU A 57 9.55 6.60 10.83
CA LEU A 57 10.57 6.78 11.86
C LEU A 57 10.80 5.53 12.72
N CYS A 58 9.93 4.52 12.63
CA CYS A 58 9.93 3.37 13.54
C CYS A 58 10.75 2.17 13.01
N GLY A 59 11.48 2.37 11.90
CA GLY A 59 12.28 1.34 11.22
C GLY A 59 13.77 1.39 11.52
N THR A 60 14.19 1.97 12.65
CA THR A 60 15.57 1.94 13.18
C THR A 60 15.81 0.73 14.08
#